data_AF-A0A0Q5HAZ5-F1
#
_entry.id   AF-A0A0Q5HAZ5-F1
#
_cell.length_a   1.000
_cell.length_b   1.000
_cell.length_c   1.000
_cell.angle_alpha   90.00
_cell.angle_beta   90.00
_cell.angle_gamma   90.00
#
_symmetry.space_group_name_H-M   'P 1'
#
loop_
_entity.id
_entity.type
_entity.pdbx_description
1 polymer ?
#
loop_
_entity_poly.entity_id
_entity_poly.type
_entity_poly.pdbx_seq_one_letter_code
_entity_poly.pdbx_strand_id
1 'polypeptide(L)'
;METPAPTDLLAAAFAVGVLFLARFALALRRIRSELGDRWPREPQAWRGVTRPQAFGEAMEPNRRHAVRQLGVGLFCLALAAILGLWLAGAALFGWPVPFASA
;
A
#
# COMPACT_ATOMS: atom_id res chain seq x y z
N MET A 1 4.90 30.53 -0.22
CA MET A 1 4.21 29.22 -0.26
C MET A 1 4.10 28.75 1.17
N GLU A 2 2.88 28.59 1.70
CA GLU A 2 2.68 27.97 3.01
C GLU A 2 3.10 26.51 2.94
N THR A 3 4.02 26.09 3.83
CA THR A 3 4.42 24.69 3.95
C THR A 3 3.30 23.93 4.67
N PRO A 4 2.79 22.83 4.09
CA PRO A 4 1.68 22.08 4.70
C PRO A 4 2.08 21.50 6.06
N ALA A 5 1.11 21.42 6.98
CA ALA A 5 1.36 20.88 8.31
C ALA A 5 1.83 19.41 8.21
N PRO A 6 2.71 18.94 9.12
CA PRO A 6 3.18 17.56 9.14
C PRO A 6 2.05 16.52 9.24
N THR A 7 0.94 16.88 9.90
CA THR A 7 -0.27 16.07 10.04
C THR A 7 -1.00 15.90 8.71
N ASP A 8 -1.03 16.94 7.87
CA ASP A 8 -1.67 16.88 6.55
C ASP A 8 -0.86 15.99 5.60
N LEU A 9 0.47 16.06 5.70
CA LEU A 9 1.38 15.17 4.98
C LEU A 9 1.20 13.71 5.40
N LEU A 10 1.06 13.44 6.70
CA LEU A 10 0.75 12.11 7.21
C LEU A 10 -0.60 11.60 6.70
N ALA A 11 -1.65 12.43 6.80
CA ALA A 11 -2.99 12.09 6.34
C ALA A 11 -3.02 11.80 4.83
N ALA A 12 -2.34 12.61 4.04
CA ALA A 12 -2.21 12.42 2.60
C ALA A 12 -1.45 11.12 2.27
N ALA A 13 -0.30 10.87 2.92
CA ALA A 13 0.48 9.64 2.72
C ALA A 13 -0.32 8.39 3.10
N PHE A 14 -1.08 8.45 4.21
CA PHE A 14 -1.96 7.37 4.65
C PHE A 14 -3.10 7.12 3.66
N ALA A 15 -3.80 8.17 3.24
CA ALA A 15 -4.91 8.07 2.28
C ALA A 15 -4.43 7.49 0.94
N VAL A 16 -3.27 7.93 0.44
CA VAL A 16 -2.65 7.38 -0.77
C VAL A 16 -2.29 5.91 -0.58
N GLY A 17 -1.69 5.53 0.56
CA GLY A 17 -1.39 4.14 0.89
C GLY A 17 -2.63 3.23 0.90
N VAL A 18 -3.71 3.68 1.54
CA VAL A 18 -5.00 2.96 1.59
C VAL A 18 -5.61 2.85 0.19
N LEU A 19 -5.57 3.90 -0.62
CA LEU A 19 -6.10 3.90 -1.99
C LEU A 19 -5.36 2.87 -2.86
N PHE A 20 -4.04 2.77 -2.72
CA PHE A 20 -3.26 1.75 -3.42
C PHE A 20 -3.58 0.33 -2.95
N LEU A 21 -3.83 0.12 -1.65
CA LEU A 21 -4.31 -1.16 -1.12
C LEU A 21 -5.69 -1.53 -1.68
N ALA A 22 -6.62 -0.59 -1.73
CA ALA A 22 -7.94 -0.79 -2.31
C ALA A 22 -7.84 -1.14 -3.81
N ARG A 23 -6.95 -0.45 -4.54
CA ARG A 23 -6.69 -0.74 -5.95
C ARG A 23 -6.08 -2.13 -6.16
N PHE A 24 -5.16 -2.54 -5.29
CA PHE A 24 -4.62 -3.90 -5.27
C PHE A 24 -5.73 -4.93 -5.00
N ALA A 25 -6.60 -4.70 -4.02
CA ALA A 25 -7.70 -5.60 -3.69
C ALA A 25 -8.68 -5.74 -4.88
N LEU A 26 -8.95 -4.65 -5.60
CA LEU A 26 -9.76 -4.67 -6.82
C LEU A 26 -9.06 -5.44 -7.96
N ALA A 27 -7.76 -5.25 -8.17
CA ALA A 27 -6.99 -6.02 -9.15
C ALA A 27 -7.02 -7.52 -8.82
N LEU A 28 -6.86 -7.88 -7.55
CA LEU A 28 -6.95 -9.26 -7.10
C LEU A 28 -8.35 -9.84 -7.28
N ARG A 29 -9.39 -9.04 -6.99
CA ARG A 29 -10.79 -9.43 -7.20
C ARG A 29 -11.10 -9.66 -8.67
N ARG A 30 -10.52 -8.86 -9.57
CA ARG A 30 -10.61 -9.04 -11.03
C ARG A 30 -9.94 -10.33 -11.49
N ILE A 31 -8.72 -10.61 -11.03
CA ILE A 31 -8.03 -11.87 -11.34
C ILE A 31 -8.85 -13.06 -10.81
N ARG A 32 -9.42 -12.94 -9.61
CA ARG A 32 -10.30 -13.97 -9.04
C ARG A 32 -11.56 -14.19 -9.86
N SER A 33 -12.20 -13.14 -10.37
CA SER A 33 -13.36 -13.29 -11.26
C SER A 33 -13.00 -13.90 -12.62
N GLU A 34 -11.81 -13.61 -13.15
CA GLU A 34 -11.35 -14.16 -14.43
C GLU A 34 -10.88 -15.63 -14.29
N LEU A 35 -10.32 -16.03 -13.14
CA LEU A 35 -9.93 -17.42 -12.88
C LEU A 35 -11.11 -18.33 -12.49
N GLY A 36 -12.16 -17.78 -11.87
CA GLY A 36 -13.33 -18.56 -11.44
C GLY A 36 -12.95 -19.76 -10.57
N ASP A 37 -13.35 -20.97 -10.99
CA ASP A 37 -13.04 -22.25 -10.31
C ASP A 37 -11.56 -22.65 -10.32
N ARG A 38 -10.73 -22.04 -11.18
CA ARG A 38 -9.27 -22.27 -11.17
C ARG A 38 -8.55 -21.47 -10.08
N TRP A 39 -9.26 -20.63 -9.34
CA TRP A 39 -8.68 -19.88 -8.24
C TRP A 39 -8.18 -20.83 -7.14
N PRO A 40 -6.93 -20.71 -6.65
CA PRO A 40 -6.44 -21.55 -5.59
C PRO A 40 -7.34 -21.42 -4.35
N ARG A 41 -7.97 -22.52 -3.92
CA ARG A 41 -8.84 -22.55 -2.73
C ARG A 41 -8.04 -22.35 -1.43
N GLU A 42 -6.73 -22.44 -1.49
CA GLU A 42 -5.87 -22.22 -0.33
C GLU A 42 -5.90 -20.75 0.12
N PRO A 43 -5.95 -20.50 1.44
CA PRO A 43 -5.92 -19.14 2.00
C PRO A 43 -4.62 -18.39 1.69
N GLN A 44 -3.63 -19.02 1.03
CA GLN A 44 -2.38 -18.44 0.59
C GLN A 44 -2.37 -18.00 -0.90
N ALA A 45 -3.49 -18.03 -1.62
CA ALA A 45 -3.58 -17.59 -3.03
C ALA A 45 -2.96 -16.19 -3.30
N TRP A 46 -3.02 -15.30 -2.32
CA TRP A 46 -2.39 -13.99 -2.21
C TRP A 46 -0.86 -14.03 -2.40
N ARG A 47 -0.18 -15.05 -1.85
CA ARG A 47 1.26 -15.31 -2.07
C ARG A 47 1.56 -15.75 -3.51
N GLY A 48 0.55 -16.24 -4.24
CA GLY A 48 0.66 -16.51 -5.67
C GLY A 48 0.96 -15.25 -6.47
N VAL A 49 0.50 -14.07 -6.04
CA VAL A 49 0.76 -12.80 -6.75
C VAL A 49 2.24 -12.43 -6.76
N THR A 50 2.96 -12.73 -5.68
CA THR A 50 4.40 -12.47 -5.60
C THR A 50 5.23 -13.55 -6.30
N ARG A 51 4.68 -14.75 -6.53
CA ARG A 51 5.36 -15.83 -7.26
C ARG A 51 5.15 -15.72 -8.79
N PRO A 52 6.23 -15.81 -9.59
CA PRO A 52 6.11 -15.88 -11.05
C PRO A 52 5.38 -17.15 -11.49
N GLN A 53 4.61 -17.05 -12.59
CA GLN A 53 3.81 -18.12 -13.21
C GLN A 53 2.66 -18.71 -12.38
N ALA A 54 2.35 -18.19 -11.19
CA ALA A 54 1.34 -18.78 -10.30
C ALA A 54 -0.09 -18.79 -10.89
N PHE A 55 -0.38 -17.97 -11.91
CA PHE A 55 -1.71 -17.85 -12.53
C PHE A 55 -1.71 -18.18 -14.04
N GLY A 56 -0.59 -18.73 -14.56
CA GLY A 56 -0.40 -19.01 -15.99
C GLY A 56 0.05 -17.80 -16.82
N GLU A 57 0.69 -18.05 -17.96
CA GLU A 57 1.33 -17.01 -18.80
C GLU A 57 0.36 -15.90 -19.27
N ALA A 58 -0.92 -16.25 -19.49
CA ALA A 58 -1.95 -15.32 -19.90
C ALA A 58 -2.26 -14.24 -18.83
N MET A 59 -2.03 -14.52 -17.54
CA MET A 59 -2.33 -13.60 -16.43
C MET A 59 -1.09 -12.92 -15.83
N GLU A 60 0.09 -13.24 -16.34
CA GLU A 60 1.36 -12.64 -15.91
C GLU A 60 1.43 -11.10 -16.03
N PRO A 61 0.87 -10.43 -17.05
CA PRO A 61 0.85 -8.96 -17.09
C PRO A 61 -0.04 -8.34 -16.00
N ASN A 62 -1.23 -8.93 -15.74
CA ASN A 62 -2.12 -8.51 -14.65
C ASN A 62 -1.46 -8.71 -13.28
N ARG A 63 -0.76 -9.84 -13.10
CA ARG A 63 0.06 -10.11 -11.90
C ARG A 63 1.13 -9.04 -11.70
N ARG A 64 1.92 -8.72 -12.73
CA ARG A 64 2.99 -7.69 -12.63
C ARG A 64 2.43 -6.32 -12.27
N HIS A 65 1.27 -5.96 -12.80
CA HIS A 65 0.62 -4.70 -12.44
C HIS A 65 0.14 -4.69 -10.98
N ALA A 66 -0.47 -5.79 -10.51
CA ALA A 66 -0.88 -5.95 -9.12
C ALA A 66 0.30 -5.93 -8.15
N VAL A 67 1.43 -6.58 -8.48
CA VAL A 67 2.66 -6.55 -7.65
C VAL A 67 3.22 -5.13 -7.54
N ARG A 68 3.25 -4.37 -8.64
CA ARG A 68 3.70 -2.97 -8.60
C ARG A 68 2.80 -2.10 -7.72
N GLN A 69 1.48 -2.30 -7.79
CA GLN A 69 0.53 -1.58 -6.95
C GLN A 69 0.67 -1.95 -5.47
N LEU A 70 0.90 -3.24 -5.16
CA LEU A 70 1.20 -3.70 -3.81
C LEU A 70 2.49 -3.05 -3.29
N GLY A 71 3.55 -3.04 -4.10
CA GLY A 71 4.83 -2.46 -3.74
C GLY A 71 4.74 -0.95 -3.44
N VAL A 72 4.08 -0.19 -4.32
CA VAL A 72 3.88 1.25 -4.12
C VAL A 72 2.99 1.53 -2.91
N GLY A 73 1.90 0.79 -2.74
CA GLY A 73 1.02 0.94 -1.58
C GLY A 73 1.72 0.64 -0.26
N LEU A 74 2.48 -0.46 -0.18
CA LEU A 74 3.29 -0.80 0.99
C LEU A 74 4.38 0.24 1.25
N PHE A 75 5.03 0.75 0.21
CA PHE A 75 6.02 1.80 0.35
C PHE A 75 5.42 3.09 0.94
N CYS A 76 4.28 3.56 0.43
CA CYS A 76 3.56 4.71 0.99
C CYS A 76 3.11 4.47 2.42
N LEU A 77 2.59 3.27 2.75
CA LEU A 77 2.21 2.92 4.12
C LEU A 77 3.41 2.86 5.07
N ALA A 78 4.55 2.33 4.61
CA ALA A 78 5.78 2.31 5.40
C ALA A 78 6.26 3.74 5.70
N LEU A 79 6.23 4.64 4.72
CA LEU A 79 6.53 6.06 4.93
C LEU A 79 5.57 6.71 5.91
N ALA A 80 4.26 6.47 5.76
CA ALA A 80 3.25 6.97 6.70
C ALA A 80 3.45 6.43 8.12
N ALA A 81 3.80 5.15 8.26
CA ALA A 81 4.11 4.55 9.56
C ALA A 81 5.35 5.16 10.20
N ILE A 82 6.43 5.37 9.43
CA ILE A 82 7.65 6.03 9.91
C ILE A 82 7.34 7.48 10.35
N LEU A 83 6.60 8.24 9.54
CA LEU A 83 6.19 9.61 9.90
C LEU A 83 5.31 9.62 11.15
N GLY A 84 4.35 8.69 11.26
CA GLY A 84 3.46 8.58 12.41
C GLY A 84 4.23 8.20 13.68
N LEU A 85 5.19 7.28 13.58
CA LEU A 85 6.05 6.89 14.71
C LEU A 85 6.93 8.06 15.16
N TRP A 86 7.46 8.83 14.20
CA TRP A 86 8.23 10.03 14.48
C TRP A 86 7.39 11.13 15.15
N LEU A 87 6.18 11.40 14.65
CA LEU A 87 5.25 12.38 15.24
C LEU A 87 4.77 11.95 16.63
N ALA A 88 4.45 10.66 16.82
CA ALA A 88 4.10 10.12 18.13
C ALA A 88 5.28 10.23 19.09
N GLY A 89 6.50 9.93 18.63
CA GLY A 89 7.73 10.14 19.40
C GLY A 89 7.92 11.61 19.76
N ALA A 90 7.72 12.53 18.82
CA ALA A 90 7.82 13.97 19.09
C ALA A 90 6.79 14.45 20.12
N ALA A 91 5.56 13.94 20.06
CA ALA A 91 4.50 14.26 21.04
C ALA A 91 4.80 13.69 22.44
N LEU A 92 5.37 12.48 22.52
CA LEU A 92 5.67 11.82 23.80
C LEU A 92 6.98 12.31 24.44
N PHE A 93 7.99 12.62 23.64
CA PHE A 93 9.33 12.99 24.11
C PHE A 93 9.63 14.49 23.98
N GLY A 94 8.70 15.29 23.44
CA GLY A 94 8.84 16.73 23.30
C GLY A 94 9.90 17.16 22.28
N TRP A 95 10.18 16.34 21.26
CA TRP A 95 11.16 16.71 20.24
C TRP A 95 10.70 17.89 19.39
N PRO A 96 11.62 18.80 19.02
CA PRO A 96 11.29 19.90 18.13
C PRO A 96 10.90 19.35 16.76
N VAL A 97 9.67 19.61 16.34
CA VAL A 97 9.18 19.29 14.99
C VAL A 97 9.55 20.49 14.10
N PRO A 98 10.56 20.37 13.20
CA PRO A 98 11.16 21.52 12.50
C PRO A 98 10.21 22.26 11.54
N PHE A 99 8.99 21.75 11.32
CA PHE A 99 8.01 22.28 10.36
C PHE A 99 6.66 22.61 11.02
N ALA A 100 6.59 22.68 12.35
CA ALA A 100 5.39 23.14 13.03
C ALA A 100 5.23 24.65 12.81
N SER A 101 4.44 25.05 11.82
CA SER A 101 3.90 26.41 11.74
C SER A 101 2.90 26.61 12.87
N ALA A 102 3.12 27.69 13.62
CA ALA A 102 2.32 28.18 14.73
C ALA A 102 0.84 28.41 14.39
#